data_AF-A0A6V7JPU3-F1
#
_entry.id   AF-A0A6V7JPU3-F1
#
_cell.length_a   1.000
_cell.length_b   1.000
_cell.length_c   1.000
_cell.angle_alpha   90.00
_cell.angle_beta   90.00
_cell.angle_gamma   90.00
#
_symmetry.space_group_name_H-M   'P 1'
#
loop_
_entity.id
_entity.type
_entity.pdbx_description
1 polymer ?
#
loop_
_entity_poly.entity_id
_entity_poly.type
_entity_poly.pdbx_seq_one_letter_code
_entity_poly.pdbx_strand_id
1 'polypeptide(L)'
;LPIKSYFIMSLTLLVFFIPFELFGDRKPGVLPFRGWMPYNYSEPTIYWLTACYQMFMPFSGCLVNTSWNVIFVAMLLHLTIQAHTLRHRCEKAVEILKDATQSNMAASQLRKLERNMFGPCVDYHIEIV
;
A
#
# COMPACT_ATOMS: atom_id res chain seq x y z
N LEU A 1 11.73 -9.77 -7.32
CA LEU A 1 13.00 -10.04 -6.61
C LEU A 1 13.60 -8.83 -5.86
N PRO A 2 13.42 -7.54 -6.26
CA PRO A 2 13.99 -6.42 -5.50
C PRO A 2 13.25 -6.11 -4.18
N ILE A 3 11.92 -6.27 -4.14
CA ILE A 3 11.11 -6.03 -2.92
C ILE A 3 11.50 -6.99 -1.79
N LYS A 4 11.76 -8.27 -2.11
CA LYS A 4 12.22 -9.27 -1.13
C LYS A 4 13.61 -8.92 -0.59
N SER A 5 14.51 -8.45 -1.45
CA SER A 5 15.85 -8.02 -1.05
C SER A 5 15.81 -6.76 -0.18
N TYR A 6 14.98 -5.78 -0.54
CA TYR A 6 14.75 -4.58 0.26
C TYR A 6 14.16 -4.91 1.64
N PHE A 7 13.16 -5.80 1.70
CA PHE A 7 12.57 -6.28 2.95
C PHE A 7 13.62 -6.93 3.85
N ILE A 8 14.43 -7.84 3.30
CA ILE A 8 15.50 -8.53 4.03
C ILE A 8 16.54 -7.52 4.54
N MET A 9 16.96 -6.57 3.71
CA MET A 9 17.93 -5.53 4.09
C MET A 9 17.39 -4.62 5.19
N SER A 10 16.12 -4.25 5.13
CA SER A 10 15.46 -3.43 6.15
C SER A 10 15.33 -4.18 7.47
N LEU A 11 15.04 -5.48 7.41
CA LEU A 11 14.91 -6.34 8.59
C LEU A 11 16.27 -6.62 9.24
N THR A 12 17.31 -6.91 8.45
CA THR A 12 18.67 -7.10 8.97
C THR A 12 19.19 -5.81 9.60
N LEU A 13 18.98 -4.64 8.97
CA LEU A 13 19.33 -3.36 9.55
C LEU A 13 18.68 -3.17 10.92
N LEU A 14 17.37 -3.40 11.08
CA LEU A 14 16.72 -3.29 12.38
C LEU A 14 17.30 -4.26 13.43
N VAL A 15 17.48 -5.52 13.05
CA VAL A 15 17.96 -6.60 13.95
C VAL A 15 19.39 -6.34 14.41
N PHE A 16 20.24 -5.72 13.59
CA PHE A 16 21.60 -5.37 13.98
C PHE A 16 21.68 -3.99 14.65
N PHE A 17 20.88 -3.03 14.20
CA PHE A 17 20.90 -1.64 14.69
C PHE A 17 20.34 -1.52 16.11
N ILE A 18 19.23 -2.20 16.44
CA ILE A 18 18.64 -2.09 17.78
C ILE A 18 19.57 -2.64 18.88
N PRO A 19 20.16 -3.84 18.76
CA PRO A 19 21.10 -4.35 19.77
C PRO A 19 22.41 -3.57 19.79
N PHE A 20 22.93 -3.17 18.62
CA PHE A 20 24.13 -2.35 18.54
C PHE A 20 23.94 -1.01 19.26
N GLU A 21 22.78 -0.37 19.07
CA GLU A 21 22.48 0.88 19.73
C GLU A 21 22.17 0.67 21.23
N LEU A 22 21.49 -0.41 21.61
CA LEU A 22 21.10 -0.64 23.00
C LEU A 22 22.25 -1.14 23.90
N PHE A 23 23.12 -2.00 23.35
CA PHE A 23 24.25 -2.64 24.07
C PHE A 23 25.61 -2.09 23.67
N GLY A 24 25.65 -1.11 22.75
CA GLY A 24 26.89 -0.42 22.38
C GLY A 24 27.51 0.27 23.59
N ASP A 25 28.84 0.34 23.60
CA ASP A 25 29.62 0.88 24.71
C ASP A 25 29.37 2.41 24.81
N ARG A 26 28.42 2.79 25.66
CA ARG A 26 28.01 4.19 25.86
C ARG A 26 28.43 4.67 27.23
N LYS A 27 28.75 5.96 27.31
CA LYS A 27 28.93 6.63 28.59
C LYS A 27 27.64 6.47 29.42
N PRO A 28 27.74 6.14 30.71
CA PRO A 28 26.57 6.00 31.58
C PRO A 28 25.74 7.29 31.55
N GLY A 29 24.43 7.15 31.37
CA GLY A 29 23.51 8.29 31.26
C GLY A 29 23.41 8.92 29.86
N VAL A 30 23.93 8.29 28.80
CA VAL A 30 23.73 8.76 27.42
C VAL A 30 22.71 7.87 26.70
N LEU A 31 21.57 8.44 26.33
CA LEU A 31 20.51 7.72 25.61
C LEU A 31 20.95 7.25 24.21
N PRO A 32 20.31 6.20 23.67
CA PRO A 32 20.49 5.73 22.29
C PRO A 32 20.41 6.85 21.25
N PHE A 33 19.33 7.63 21.31
CA PHE A 33 19.13 8.81 20.49
C PHE A 33 19.30 10.07 21.33
N ARG A 34 20.17 10.97 20.87
CA ARG A 34 20.39 12.26 21.54
C ARG A 34 19.18 13.17 21.32
N GLY A 35 18.50 13.49 22.41
CA GLY A 35 17.39 14.43 22.43
C GLY A 35 17.24 15.01 23.82
N TRP A 36 16.65 16.20 23.91
CA TRP A 36 16.30 16.79 25.20
C TRP A 36 15.01 16.14 25.70
N MET A 37 15.05 15.56 26.89
CA MET A 37 13.87 15.03 27.58
C MET A 37 13.49 15.98 28.71
N PRO A 38 12.18 16.28 28.90
CA PRO A 38 11.72 17.21 29.94
C PRO A 38 11.80 16.64 31.37
N TYR A 39 12.34 15.43 31.54
CA TYR A 39 12.47 14.72 32.81
C TYR A 39 13.89 14.21 33.03
N ASN A 40 14.24 13.98 34.29
CA ASN A 40 15.53 13.43 34.65
C ASN A 40 15.54 11.90 34.45
N TYR A 41 16.44 11.41 33.62
CA TYR A 41 16.66 9.99 33.32
C TYR A 41 17.87 9.41 34.06
N SER A 42 18.34 10.05 35.14
CA SER A 42 19.47 9.58 35.96
C SER A 42 19.18 8.23 36.65
N GLU A 43 17.91 7.91 36.89
CA GLU A 43 17.52 6.63 37.47
C GLU A 43 17.56 5.50 36.40
N PRO A 44 18.15 4.32 36.71
CA PRO A 44 18.27 3.21 35.75
C PRO A 44 16.93 2.79 35.12
N THR A 45 15.85 2.76 35.91
CA THR A 45 14.52 2.37 35.45
C THR A 45 13.99 3.30 34.36
N ILE A 46 14.11 4.61 34.59
CA ILE A 46 13.64 5.67 33.67
C ILE A 46 14.52 5.70 32.42
N TYR A 47 15.83 5.47 32.57
CA TYR A 47 16.76 5.34 31.46
C TYR A 47 16.35 4.22 30.50
N TRP A 48 16.16 2.98 31.02
CA TRP A 48 15.79 1.84 30.19
C TRP A 48 14.41 2.00 29.55
N LEU A 49 13.44 2.55 30.27
CA LEU A 49 12.11 2.84 29.72
C LEU A 49 12.21 3.81 28.53
N THR A 50 12.99 4.88 28.69
CA THR A 50 13.17 5.88 27.64
C THR A 50 13.96 5.32 26.45
N ALA A 51 14.98 4.50 26.70
CA ALA A 51 15.73 3.81 25.65
C ALA A 51 14.81 2.90 24.83
N CYS A 52 13.96 2.10 25.47
CA CYS A 52 12.96 1.26 24.79
C CYS A 52 11.96 2.10 23.98
N TYR A 53 11.48 3.21 24.54
CA TYR A 53 10.60 4.14 23.84
C TYR A 53 11.25 4.72 22.58
N GLN A 54 12.52 5.13 22.68
CA GLN A 54 13.26 5.63 21.53
C GLN A 54 13.44 4.57 20.43
N MET A 55 13.54 3.29 20.78
CA MET A 55 13.61 2.19 19.79
C MET A 55 12.28 1.93 19.08
N PHE A 56 11.15 2.28 19.71
CA PHE A 56 9.83 2.08 19.10
C PHE A 56 9.63 2.92 17.83
N MET A 57 10.21 4.13 17.81
CA MET A 57 10.10 5.05 16.68
C MET A 57 10.76 4.53 15.38
N PRO A 58 12.05 4.15 15.34
CA PRO A 58 12.65 3.56 14.15
C PRO A 58 12.03 2.21 13.79
N PHE A 59 11.61 1.41 14.77
CA PHE A 59 10.94 0.13 14.54
C PHE A 59 9.62 0.31 13.79
N SER A 60 8.73 1.16 14.31
CA SER A 60 7.44 1.47 13.67
C SER A 60 7.62 2.12 12.31
N GLY A 61 8.56 3.07 12.16
CA GLY A 61 8.86 3.70 10.88
C GLY A 61 9.27 2.70 9.80
N CYS A 62 10.15 1.75 10.14
CA CYS A 62 10.57 0.70 9.23
C CYS A 62 9.42 -0.24 8.84
N LEU A 63 8.57 -0.64 9.80
CA LEU A 63 7.40 -1.48 9.53
C LEU A 63 6.40 -0.79 8.60
N VAL A 64 6.08 0.48 8.88
CA VAL A 64 5.14 1.28 8.07
C VAL A 64 5.69 1.46 6.67
N ASN A 65 6.96 1.85 6.53
CA ASN A 65 7.61 2.01 5.24
C ASN A 65 7.60 0.70 4.43
N THR A 66 7.89 -0.42 5.08
CA THR A 66 7.88 -1.74 4.43
C THR A 66 6.46 -2.14 3.98
N SER A 67 5.48 -1.94 4.86
CA SER A 67 4.07 -2.21 4.59
C SER A 67 3.55 -1.37 3.44
N TRP A 68 3.91 -0.08 3.42
CA TRP A 68 3.53 0.85 2.36
C TRP A 68 3.97 0.36 0.99
N ASN A 69 5.22 -0.06 0.84
CA ASN A 69 5.74 -0.57 -0.43
C ASN A 69 4.98 -1.83 -0.91
N VAL A 70 4.60 -2.72 0.00
CA VAL A 70 3.85 -3.94 -0.34
C VAL A 70 2.40 -3.60 -0.71
N ILE A 71 1.72 -2.80 0.11
CA ILE A 71 0.33 -2.37 -0.12
C ILE A 71 0.24 -1.63 -1.44
N PHE A 72 1.16 -0.69 -1.71
CA PHE A 72 1.18 0.07 -2.94
C PHE A 72 1.29 -0.82 -4.18
N VAL A 73 2.23 -1.77 -4.18
CA VAL A 73 2.38 -2.71 -5.31
C VAL A 73 1.16 -3.62 -5.46
N ALA A 74 0.57 -4.09 -4.35
CA ALA A 74 -0.65 -4.89 -4.38
C ALA A 74 -1.83 -4.10 -4.97
N MET A 75 -2.03 -2.85 -4.54
CA MET A 75 -3.07 -1.97 -5.08
C MET A 75 -2.89 -1.75 -6.58
N LEU A 76 -1.66 -1.48 -7.03
CA LEU A 76 -1.37 -1.33 -8.46
C LEU A 76 -1.70 -2.60 -9.24
N LEU A 77 -1.35 -3.78 -8.73
CA LEU A 77 -1.69 -5.05 -9.37
C LEU A 77 -3.21 -5.26 -9.46
N HIS A 78 -3.94 -4.98 -8.38
CA HIS A 78 -5.40 -5.07 -8.41
C HIS A 78 -6.00 -4.10 -9.42
N LEU A 79 -5.48 -2.87 -9.50
CA LEU A 79 -5.90 -1.87 -10.47
C LEU A 79 -5.62 -2.30 -11.91
N THR A 80 -4.45 -2.86 -12.22
CA THR A 80 -4.13 -3.32 -13.58
C THR A 80 -5.01 -4.49 -14.01
N ILE A 81 -5.32 -5.41 -13.10
CA ILE A 81 -6.24 -6.53 -13.38
C ILE A 81 -7.65 -6.01 -13.66
N GLN A 82 -8.17 -5.14 -12.80
CA GLN A 82 -9.51 -4.54 -12.99
C GLN A 82 -9.58 -3.76 -14.30
N ALA A 83 -8.56 -2.96 -14.61
CA ALA A 83 -8.46 -2.22 -15.86
C ALA A 83 -8.41 -3.15 -17.08
N HIS A 84 -7.64 -4.24 -17.00
CA HIS A 84 -7.57 -5.23 -18.07
C HIS A 84 -8.92 -5.93 -18.31
N THR A 85 -9.62 -6.32 -17.24
CA THR A 85 -10.96 -6.92 -17.35
C THR A 85 -11.97 -5.94 -17.95
N LEU A 86 -11.95 -4.67 -17.52
CA LEU A 86 -12.83 -3.63 -18.08
C LEU A 86 -12.56 -3.42 -19.57
N ARG A 87 -11.27 -3.34 -19.95
CA ARG A 87 -10.87 -3.22 -21.34
C ARG A 87 -11.39 -4.37 -22.19
N HIS A 88 -11.19 -5.62 -21.75
CA HIS A 88 -11.67 -6.79 -22.48
C HIS A 88 -13.20 -6.78 -22.67
N ARG A 89 -13.95 -6.39 -21.63
CA ARG A 89 -15.41 -6.24 -21.71
C ARG A 89 -15.82 -5.14 -22.68
N CYS A 90 -15.09 -4.02 -22.70
CA CYS A 90 -15.33 -2.91 -23.61
C CYS A 90 -15.05 -3.29 -25.07
N GLU A 91 -13.92 -3.96 -25.34
CA GLU A 91 -13.58 -4.44 -26.68
C GLU A 91 -14.65 -5.41 -27.22
N LYS A 92 -15.09 -6.37 -26.39
CA LYS A 92 -16.18 -7.28 -26.74
C LYS A 92 -17.51 -6.55 -26.97
N ALA A 93 -17.78 -5.50 -26.19
CA ALA A 93 -19.00 -4.70 -26.36
C ALA A 93 -19.02 -3.94 -27.69
N VAL A 94 -17.89 -3.34 -28.07
CA VAL A 94 -17.73 -2.65 -29.34
C VAL A 94 -17.88 -3.61 -30.51
N GLU A 95 -17.33 -4.83 -30.42
CA GLU A 95 -17.47 -5.86 -31.45
C GLU A 95 -18.94 -6.27 -31.67
N ILE A 96 -19.69 -6.53 -30.59
CA ILE A 96 -21.11 -6.86 -30.65
C ILE A 96 -21.93 -5.73 -31.28
N LEU A 97 -21.64 -4.47 -30.93
CA LEU A 97 -22.32 -3.31 -31.52
C LEU A 97 -22.00 -3.16 -33.01
N LYS A 98 -20.75 -3.44 -33.42
CA LYS A 98 -20.35 -3.40 -34.82
C LYS A 98 -21.08 -4.48 -35.64
N ASP A 99 -21.18 -5.70 -35.13
CA ASP A 99 -21.92 -6.80 -35.77
C ASP A 99 -23.44 -6.51 -35.85
N ALA A 100 -24.01 -5.95 -34.78
CA ALA A 100 -25.41 -5.49 -34.77
C ALA A 100 -25.66 -4.35 -35.78
N THR A 101 -24.67 -3.48 -36.00
CA THR A 101 -24.75 -2.43 -37.03
C THR A 101 -24.68 -3.02 -38.44
N GLN A 102 -23.78 -3.98 -38.66
CA GLN A 102 -23.58 -4.63 -39.97
C GLN A 102 -24.75 -5.52 -40.38
N SER A 103 -25.44 -6.14 -39.40
CA SER A 103 -26.68 -6.89 -39.63
C SER A 103 -27.90 -6.00 -39.93
N ASN A 104 -27.68 -4.69 -40.14
CA ASN A 104 -28.71 -3.70 -40.48
C ASN A 104 -29.85 -3.63 -39.45
N MET A 105 -29.51 -3.86 -38.18
CA MET A 105 -30.47 -3.88 -37.07
C MET A 105 -31.09 -2.50 -36.89
N ALA A 106 -32.41 -2.45 -36.66
CA ALA A 106 -33.13 -1.19 -36.48
C ALA A 106 -32.50 -0.33 -35.36
N ALA A 107 -32.35 0.98 -35.59
CA ALA A 107 -31.68 1.89 -34.66
C ALA A 107 -32.25 1.86 -33.23
N SER A 108 -33.54 1.54 -33.07
CA SER A 108 -34.18 1.35 -31.76
C SER A 108 -33.69 0.12 -31.00
N GLN A 109 -33.40 -0.98 -31.71
CA GLN A 109 -32.86 -2.21 -31.12
C GLN A 109 -31.38 -2.03 -30.75
N LEU A 110 -30.61 -1.33 -31.59
CA LEU A 110 -29.21 -1.02 -31.34
C LEU A 110 -29.05 -0.14 -30.08
N ARG A 111 -29.88 0.90 -29.94
CA ARG A 111 -29.90 1.75 -28.73
C ARG A 111 -30.29 0.97 -27.46
N LYS A 112 -31.22 0.02 -27.55
CA LYS A 112 -31.58 -0.85 -26.41
C LYS A 112 -30.42 -1.78 -26.04
N LEU A 113 -29.74 -2.34 -27.03
CA LEU A 113 -28.58 -3.20 -26.82
C LEU A 113 -27.43 -2.46 -26.14
N GLU A 114 -27.08 -1.27 -26.64
CA GLU A 114 -26.08 -0.38 -26.02
C GLU A 114 -26.47 -0.06 -24.56
N ARG A 115 -27.72 0.33 -24.34
CA ARG A 115 -28.21 0.65 -22.99
C ARG A 115 -28.19 -0.55 -22.04
N ASN A 116 -28.47 -1.75 -22.51
CA ASN A 116 -28.39 -2.96 -21.69
C ASN A 116 -26.94 -3.35 -21.36
N MET A 117 -25.99 -3.04 -22.24
CA MET A 117 -24.57 -3.37 -22.05
C MET A 117 -23.89 -2.43 -21.05
N PHE A 118 -24.18 -1.14 -21.13
CA PHE A 118 -23.56 -0.12 -20.25
C PHE A 118 -24.41 0.24 -19.04
N GLY A 119 -25.74 0.04 -19.10
CA GLY A 119 -26.70 0.45 -18.07
C GLY A 119 -26.35 -0.05 -16.66
N PRO A 120 -26.16 -1.36 -16.45
CA PRO A 120 -25.80 -1.87 -15.12
C PRO A 120 -24.50 -1.27 -14.57
N CYS A 121 -23.52 -0.98 -15.45
CA CYS A 121 -22.26 -0.38 -15.02
C CYS A 121 -22.42 1.07 -14.57
N VAL A 122 -23.29 1.83 -15.23
CA VAL A 122 -23.63 3.21 -14.87
C VAL A 122 -24.43 3.24 -13.57
N ASP A 123 -25.43 2.36 -13.43
CA ASP A 123 -26.25 2.26 -12.23
C ASP A 123 -25.40 1.90 -11.00
N TYR A 124 -24.51 0.90 -11.12
CA TYR A 124 -23.57 0.55 -10.06
C TYR A 124 -22.61 1.70 -9.70
N HIS A 125 -22.16 2.49 -10.69
CA HIS A 125 -21.25 3.61 -10.40
C HIS A 125 -21.96 4.79 -9.72
N ILE A 126 -23.24 5.01 -10.03
CA ILE A 126 -24.06 6.07 -9.41
C ILE A 126 -24.43 5.71 -7.97
N GLU A 127 -24.65 4.43 -7.65
CA GLU A 127 -24.97 4.02 -6.27
C GLU A 127 -23.79 4.11 -5.30
N ILE A 128 -22.56 4.11 -5.82
CA ILE A 128 -21.32 4.12 -5.02
C ILE A 128 -20.79 5.56 -4.77
N VAL A 129 -21.19 6.53 -5.59
CA VAL A 129 -20.77 7.95 -5.52
C VAL A 129 -21.79 8.78 -4.74
#